data_AF-A0A2Z6NL49-F1
#
_entry.id   AF-A0A2Z6NL49-F1
#
_cell.length_a   1.000
_cell.length_b   1.000
_cell.length_c   1.000
_cell.angle_alpha   90.00
_cell.angle_beta   90.00
_cell.angle_gamma   90.00
#
_symmetry.space_group_name_H-M   'P 1'
#
loop_
_entity.id
_entity.type
_entity.pdbx_description
1 polymer ?
#
loop_
_entity_poly.entity_id
_entity_poly.type
_entity_poly.pdbx_seq_one_letter_code
_entity_poly.pdbx_strand_id
1 'polypeptide(L)'
;MANIGLIYFLFLIGLEMDMSIVKRTGTKAVSIAIAGMIMPLIVGVGISFSLSGIEDNTNEISYILYLGIVLSVTSFPVLARMLAGLKLINTELGQLALSTSLINDVCAWVLLALAIALSEQNSSTWASVWVIVSNIFFVAFCFVVVRPAVNWLIKKTPEGKSFSDFQICVVLVGVMISAFITDVIGTHAIFGAFVYGLVIPNGPLGAAIIEKLEDVVSGILLPLFYAISGLKTNINLIHGTGSWSFVFTVIPLACFGKVFGTLIISVLYDTPIRDGIVLGLLMNTKGLIEMIVLNIGREQKVLGDEIFSIMVVATLIMTATVSPIAALIYKPRKRLIPYRKRTIQNTRMDAELRKQHTQTKALQ
;
A
#
# COMPACT_ATOMS: atom_id res chain seq x y z
N MET A 1 -19.53 6.92 -11.56
CA MET A 1 -19.77 6.67 -10.12
C MET A 1 -18.68 5.81 -9.49
N ALA A 2 -18.26 4.67 -10.07
CA ALA A 2 -17.18 3.84 -9.52
C ALA A 2 -15.85 4.59 -9.27
N ASN A 3 -15.46 5.51 -10.17
CA ASN A 3 -14.23 6.31 -10.02
C ASN A 3 -14.24 7.24 -8.80
N ILE A 4 -15.40 7.78 -8.41
CA ILE A 4 -15.52 8.63 -7.21
C ILE A 4 -15.27 7.81 -5.94
N GLY A 5 -15.77 6.58 -5.90
CA GLY A 5 -15.54 5.68 -4.78
C GLY A 5 -14.06 5.34 -4.61
N LEU A 6 -13.37 5.09 -5.72
CA LEU A 6 -11.94 4.87 -5.74
C LEU A 6 -11.14 6.11 -5.31
N ILE A 7 -11.52 7.30 -5.78
CA ILE A 7 -10.90 8.57 -5.37
C ILE A 7 -10.94 8.71 -3.84
N TYR A 8 -12.11 8.55 -3.22
CA TYR A 8 -12.21 8.66 -1.76
C TYR A 8 -11.54 7.49 -1.02
N PHE A 9 -11.51 6.29 -1.59
CA PHE A 9 -10.77 5.18 -1.00
C PHE A 9 -9.26 5.43 -0.99
N LEU A 10 -8.68 5.88 -2.10
CA LEU A 10 -7.25 6.16 -2.14
C LEU A 10 -6.88 7.39 -1.31
N PHE A 11 -7.79 8.35 -1.21
CA PHE A 11 -7.67 9.43 -0.23
C PHE A 11 -7.62 8.89 1.21
N LEU A 12 -8.53 8.01 1.61
CA LEU A 12 -8.51 7.39 2.94
C LEU A 12 -7.24 6.59 3.18
N ILE A 13 -6.77 5.84 2.18
CA ILE A 13 -5.49 5.13 2.28
C ILE A 13 -4.36 6.13 2.52
N GLY A 14 -4.25 7.19 1.71
CA GLY A 14 -3.23 8.22 1.90
C GLY A 14 -3.31 8.86 3.28
N LEU A 15 -4.51 9.06 3.81
CA LEU A 15 -4.76 9.60 5.15
C LEU A 15 -4.40 8.63 6.29
N GLU A 16 -4.54 7.32 6.08
CA GLU A 16 -4.16 6.28 7.04
C GLU A 16 -2.64 6.03 7.07
N MET A 17 -1.93 6.41 5.99
CA MET A 17 -0.49 6.21 5.87
C MET A 17 0.30 7.14 6.79
N ASP A 18 0.90 6.56 7.82
CA ASP A 18 1.80 7.29 8.71
C ASP A 18 3.27 7.24 8.28
N MET A 19 3.70 8.33 7.63
CA MET A 19 5.10 8.55 7.23
C MET A 19 6.07 8.62 8.42
N SER A 20 5.58 8.79 9.66
CA SER A 20 6.42 8.74 10.85
C SER A 20 7.03 7.35 11.08
N ILE A 21 6.33 6.28 10.69
CA ILE A 21 6.77 4.89 10.85
C ILE A 21 8.02 4.63 10.00
N VAL A 22 8.07 5.18 8.79
CA VAL A 22 9.23 5.09 7.88
C VAL A 22 10.46 5.77 8.47
N LYS A 23 10.29 6.93 9.12
CA LYS A 23 11.40 7.64 9.78
C LYS A 23 12.01 6.84 10.94
N ARG A 24 11.20 6.02 11.62
CA ARG A 24 11.62 5.20 12.77
C ARG A 24 12.37 3.94 12.34
N THR A 25 11.96 3.29 11.26
CA THR A 25 12.60 2.07 10.74
C THR A 25 13.83 2.37 9.88
N GLY A 26 13.97 3.60 9.40
CA GLY A 26 15.20 4.12 8.82
C GLY A 26 15.56 3.52 7.45
N THR A 27 16.85 3.56 7.12
CA THR A 27 17.38 3.11 5.81
C THR A 27 17.12 1.63 5.53
N LYS A 28 16.97 0.81 6.58
CA LYS A 28 16.66 -0.63 6.45
C LYS A 28 15.36 -0.87 5.66
N ALA A 29 14.28 -0.16 5.99
CA ALA A 29 13.01 -0.32 5.30
C ALA A 29 13.09 0.09 3.82
N VAL A 30 13.83 1.17 3.54
CA VAL A 30 14.07 1.67 2.17
C VAL A 30 14.85 0.64 1.34
N SER A 31 15.93 0.11 1.89
CA SER A 31 16.73 -0.92 1.19
C SER A 31 15.92 -2.17 0.88
N ILE A 32 15.09 -2.63 1.83
CA ILE A 32 14.23 -3.82 1.64
C ILE A 32 13.15 -3.53 0.60
N ALA A 33 12.55 -2.33 0.61
CA ALA A 33 11.54 -1.92 -0.36
C ALA A 33 12.12 -1.94 -1.78
N ILE A 34 13.27 -1.27 -1.99
CA ILE A 34 13.94 -1.19 -3.29
C ILE A 34 14.34 -2.58 -3.79
N ALA A 35 15.00 -3.39 -2.97
CA ALA A 35 15.40 -4.75 -3.37
C ALA A 35 14.19 -5.66 -3.62
N GLY A 36 13.14 -5.51 -2.80
CA GLY A 36 11.88 -6.22 -2.94
C GLY A 36 11.07 -5.83 -4.16
N MET A 37 11.33 -4.66 -4.76
CA MET A 37 10.73 -4.24 -6.05
C MET A 37 11.59 -4.61 -7.25
N ILE A 38 12.91 -4.45 -7.17
CA ILE A 38 13.83 -4.73 -8.29
C ILE A 38 13.79 -6.20 -8.69
N MET A 39 13.79 -7.13 -7.73
CA MET A 39 13.80 -8.57 -8.05
C MET A 39 12.53 -9.01 -8.81
N PRO A 40 11.30 -8.68 -8.37
CA PRO A 40 10.09 -8.96 -9.15
C PRO A 40 10.01 -8.20 -10.47
N LEU A 41 10.61 -7.01 -10.58
CA LEU A 41 10.72 -6.30 -11.87
C LEU A 41 11.54 -7.11 -12.86
N ILE A 42 12.69 -7.66 -12.45
CA ILE A 42 13.52 -8.54 -13.28
C ILE A 42 12.75 -9.81 -13.67
N VAL A 43 12.03 -10.41 -12.71
CA VAL A 43 11.15 -11.56 -12.99
C VAL A 43 10.07 -11.18 -14.01
N GLY A 44 9.45 -10.00 -13.88
CA GLY A 44 8.48 -9.46 -14.82
C GLY A 44 9.05 -9.30 -16.23
N VAL A 45 10.27 -8.79 -16.35
CA VAL A 45 11.00 -8.70 -17.63
C VAL A 45 11.23 -10.09 -18.24
N GLY A 46 11.69 -11.06 -17.44
CA GLY A 46 11.88 -12.43 -17.92
C GLY A 46 10.58 -13.09 -18.38
N ILE A 47 9.50 -12.87 -17.64
CA ILE A 47 8.16 -13.34 -17.97
C ILE A 47 7.66 -12.71 -19.27
N SER A 48 7.84 -11.40 -19.45
CA SER A 48 7.38 -10.70 -20.66
C SER A 48 8.06 -11.21 -21.92
N PHE A 49 9.35 -11.54 -21.89
CA PHE A 49 10.04 -12.14 -23.04
C PHE A 49 9.55 -13.55 -23.38
N SER A 50 9.03 -14.28 -22.38
CA SER A 50 8.37 -15.57 -22.62
C SER A 50 6.95 -15.39 -23.19
N LEU A 51 6.35 -14.21 -23.03
CA LEU A 51 4.97 -13.89 -23.45
C LEU A 51 4.88 -13.07 -24.73
N SER A 52 5.97 -12.45 -25.18
CA SER A 52 6.03 -11.66 -26.41
C SER A 52 5.72 -12.46 -27.68
N GLY A 53 5.56 -13.79 -27.60
CA GLY A 53 5.00 -14.61 -28.68
C GLY A 53 3.46 -14.61 -28.75
N ILE A 54 2.75 -13.94 -27.83
CA ILE A 54 1.27 -13.96 -27.71
C ILE A 54 0.64 -12.64 -28.18
N GLU A 55 1.35 -11.50 -28.16
CA GLU A 55 0.79 -10.18 -28.54
C GLU A 55 1.67 -9.45 -29.57
N ASP A 56 1.23 -9.44 -30.83
CA ASP A 56 1.97 -8.90 -31.99
C ASP A 56 1.92 -7.36 -32.16
N ASN A 57 1.43 -6.57 -31.19
CA ASN A 57 1.12 -5.15 -31.48
C ASN A 57 1.09 -4.17 -30.29
N THR A 58 1.82 -4.43 -29.20
CA THR A 58 1.87 -3.52 -28.04
C THR A 58 3.24 -2.88 -27.88
N ASN A 59 3.26 -1.69 -27.25
CA ASN A 59 4.50 -0.98 -26.93
C ASN A 59 5.29 -1.81 -25.90
N GLU A 60 6.25 -2.63 -26.37
CA GLU A 60 6.92 -3.69 -25.59
C GLU A 60 7.45 -3.17 -24.24
N ILE A 61 8.00 -1.96 -24.22
CA ILE A 61 8.55 -1.33 -23.00
C ILE A 61 7.44 -1.09 -21.96
N SER A 62 6.29 -0.56 -22.38
CA SER A 62 5.16 -0.33 -21.48
C SER A 62 4.63 -1.66 -20.96
N TYR A 63 4.51 -2.68 -21.82
CA TYR A 63 4.05 -4.01 -21.43
C TYR A 63 4.91 -4.63 -20.32
N ILE A 64 6.23 -4.65 -20.54
CA ILE A 64 7.22 -5.12 -19.57
C ILE A 64 7.07 -4.38 -18.23
N LEU A 65 6.92 -3.06 -18.30
CA LEU A 65 6.85 -2.21 -17.12
C LEU A 65 5.55 -2.44 -16.35
N TYR A 66 4.39 -2.56 -17.01
CA TYR A 66 3.11 -2.88 -16.33
C TYR A 66 3.18 -4.26 -15.64
N LEU A 67 3.68 -5.30 -16.31
CA LEU A 67 3.83 -6.62 -15.68
C LEU A 67 4.78 -6.57 -14.47
N GLY A 68 5.93 -5.91 -14.63
CA GLY A 68 6.89 -5.75 -13.56
C GLY A 68 6.35 -4.95 -12.36
N ILE A 69 5.56 -3.92 -12.59
CA ILE A 69 4.87 -3.16 -11.54
C ILE A 69 3.90 -4.08 -10.81
N VAL A 70 3.01 -4.76 -11.53
CA VAL A 70 2.00 -5.65 -10.91
C VAL A 70 2.67 -6.69 -10.01
N LEU A 71 3.78 -7.30 -10.45
CA LEU A 71 4.51 -8.29 -9.64
C LEU A 71 5.25 -7.69 -8.43
N SER A 72 5.72 -6.44 -8.54
CA SER A 72 6.54 -5.77 -7.50
C SER A 72 5.74 -5.05 -6.43
N VAL A 73 4.51 -4.61 -6.69
CA VAL A 73 3.71 -3.83 -5.73
C VAL A 73 3.31 -4.67 -4.51
N THR A 74 3.32 -4.06 -3.32
CA THR A 74 2.84 -4.61 -2.05
C THR A 74 1.86 -3.61 -1.45
N SER A 75 0.62 -4.02 -1.18
CA SER A 75 -0.41 -3.12 -0.66
C SER A 75 -0.28 -2.92 0.86
N PHE A 76 0.04 -1.70 1.31
CA PHE A 76 0.09 -1.38 2.74
C PHE A 76 -1.23 -1.66 3.47
N PRO A 77 -2.42 -1.22 2.99
CA PRO A 77 -3.67 -1.39 3.73
C PRO A 77 -4.03 -2.86 3.96
N VAL A 78 -3.81 -3.71 2.95
CA VAL A 78 -4.09 -5.15 3.07
C VAL A 78 -3.07 -5.82 3.99
N LEU A 79 -1.81 -5.42 3.89
CA LEU A 79 -0.76 -5.91 4.79
C LEU A 79 -1.05 -5.52 6.25
N ALA A 80 -1.46 -4.27 6.52
CA ALA A 80 -1.81 -3.79 7.84
C ALA A 80 -2.94 -4.60 8.47
N ARG A 81 -4.03 -4.83 7.72
CA ARG A 81 -5.15 -5.68 8.15
C ARG A 81 -4.70 -7.13 8.41
N MET A 82 -3.86 -7.69 7.55
CA MET A 82 -3.34 -9.04 7.74
C MET A 82 -2.44 -9.16 8.98
N LEU A 83 -1.54 -8.20 9.21
CA LEU A 83 -0.71 -8.12 10.42
C LEU A 83 -1.53 -7.94 11.68
N ALA A 84 -2.62 -7.16 11.63
CA ALA A 84 -3.55 -7.03 12.73
C ALA A 84 -4.23 -8.38 13.05
N GLY A 85 -4.70 -9.10 12.03
CA GLY A 85 -5.26 -10.45 12.18
C GLY A 85 -4.27 -11.47 12.75
N LEU A 86 -3.00 -11.40 12.34
CA LEU A 86 -1.91 -12.24 12.86
C LEU A 86 -1.34 -11.76 14.20
N LYS A 87 -1.81 -10.63 14.75
CA LYS A 87 -1.30 -9.98 15.97
C LYS A 87 0.20 -9.63 15.90
N LEU A 88 0.70 -9.33 14.70
CA LEU A 88 2.09 -8.97 14.43
C LEU A 88 2.31 -7.46 14.28
N ILE A 89 1.24 -6.65 14.23
CA ILE A 89 1.31 -5.21 13.91
C ILE A 89 2.28 -4.40 14.80
N ASN A 90 2.40 -4.77 16.08
CA ASN A 90 3.25 -4.09 17.06
C ASN A 90 4.64 -4.73 17.24
N THR A 91 4.97 -5.76 16.44
CA THR A 91 6.28 -6.40 16.47
C THR A 91 7.29 -5.63 15.61
N GLU A 92 8.59 -5.79 15.86
CA GLU A 92 9.63 -5.18 15.02
C GLU A 92 9.51 -5.60 13.56
N LEU A 93 9.23 -6.88 13.31
CA LEU A 93 8.96 -7.41 11.97
C LEU A 93 7.72 -6.78 11.35
N GLY A 94 6.65 -6.60 12.13
CA GLY A 94 5.43 -5.96 11.65
C GLY A 94 5.63 -4.49 11.27
N GLN A 95 6.33 -3.72 12.10
CA GLN A 95 6.65 -2.32 11.81
C GLN A 95 7.59 -2.19 10.60
N LEU A 96 8.55 -3.10 10.47
CA LEU A 96 9.44 -3.15 9.31
C LEU A 96 8.65 -3.47 8.03
N ALA A 97 7.74 -4.44 8.08
CA ALA A 97 6.87 -4.79 6.96
C ALA A 97 5.98 -3.61 6.54
N LEU A 98 5.33 -2.94 7.51
CA LEU A 98 4.49 -1.77 7.24
C LEU A 98 5.29 -0.60 6.64
N SER A 99 6.47 -0.32 7.18
CA SER A 99 7.33 0.74 6.64
C SER A 99 7.77 0.44 5.21
N THR A 100 8.15 -0.82 4.97
CA THR A 100 8.56 -1.29 3.64
C THR A 100 7.40 -1.19 2.65
N SER A 101 6.18 -1.62 3.02
CA SER A 101 5.01 -1.52 2.15
C SER A 101 4.58 -0.08 1.89
N LEU A 102 4.70 0.83 2.87
CA LEU A 102 4.43 2.26 2.65
C LEU A 102 5.33 2.84 1.56
N ILE A 103 6.63 2.51 1.59
CA ILE A 103 7.58 2.93 0.57
C ILE A 103 7.22 2.30 -0.78
N ASN A 104 6.89 1.00 -0.79
CA ASN A 104 6.45 0.31 -2.01
C ASN A 104 5.21 0.97 -2.62
N ASP A 105 4.21 1.38 -1.82
CA ASP A 105 3.01 2.05 -2.34
C ASP A 105 3.35 3.41 -2.96
N VAL A 106 4.21 4.21 -2.33
CA VAL A 106 4.68 5.48 -2.93
C VAL A 106 5.42 5.21 -4.25
N CYS A 107 6.33 4.24 -4.26
CA CYS A 107 7.05 3.85 -5.46
C CYS A 107 6.11 3.29 -6.55
N ALA A 108 5.07 2.56 -6.18
CA ALA A 108 4.07 2.02 -7.10
C ALA A 108 3.38 3.13 -7.88
N TRP A 109 3.00 4.22 -7.21
CA TRP A 109 2.37 5.36 -7.86
C TRP A 109 3.32 6.09 -8.81
N VAL A 110 4.60 6.25 -8.43
CA VAL A 110 5.61 6.84 -9.31
C VAL A 110 5.83 5.97 -10.54
N LEU A 111 5.95 4.65 -10.36
CA LEU A 111 6.12 3.72 -11.47
C LEU A 111 4.87 3.65 -12.36
N LEU A 112 3.66 3.71 -11.80
CA LEU A 112 2.42 3.76 -12.56
C LEU A 112 2.32 5.05 -13.38
N ALA A 113 2.67 6.20 -12.79
CA ALA A 113 2.74 7.47 -13.52
C ALA A 113 3.70 7.37 -14.72
N LEU A 114 4.87 6.76 -14.52
CA LEU A 114 5.82 6.49 -15.59
C LEU A 114 5.25 5.51 -16.63
N ALA A 115 4.55 4.46 -16.22
CA ALA A 115 3.92 3.48 -17.10
C ALA A 115 2.91 4.13 -18.04
N ILE A 116 2.07 5.00 -17.50
CA ILE A 116 1.05 5.74 -18.24
C ILE A 116 1.72 6.68 -19.25
N ALA A 117 2.71 7.46 -18.80
CA ALA A 117 3.44 8.39 -19.65
C ALA A 117 4.19 7.72 -20.81
N LEU A 118 4.61 6.46 -20.65
CA LEU A 118 5.26 5.66 -21.69
C LEU A 118 4.26 4.93 -22.61
N SER A 119 3.05 4.63 -22.13
CA SER A 119 2.03 3.91 -22.90
C SER A 119 1.36 4.74 -23.98
N GLU A 120 1.49 6.07 -23.92
CA GLU A 120 0.80 7.00 -24.79
C GLU A 120 1.48 7.07 -26.19
N GLN A 121 1.00 6.25 -27.12
CA GLN A 121 1.61 5.99 -28.45
C GLN A 121 1.75 7.23 -29.37
N ASN A 122 1.07 8.33 -29.07
CA ASN A 122 1.03 9.54 -29.91
C ASN A 122 1.73 10.77 -29.29
N SER A 123 2.38 10.60 -28.14
CA SER A 123 2.99 11.72 -27.44
C SER A 123 4.49 11.81 -27.79
N SER A 124 4.96 13.00 -28.21
CA SER A 124 6.40 13.24 -28.32
C SER A 124 7.06 12.99 -26.96
N THR A 125 8.28 12.46 -26.89
CA THR A 125 9.02 12.22 -25.63
C THR A 125 8.97 13.42 -24.65
N TRP A 126 8.86 14.63 -25.20
CA TRP A 126 8.65 15.88 -24.49
C TRP A 126 7.37 15.96 -23.65
N ALA A 127 6.26 15.39 -24.13
CA ALA A 127 4.98 15.34 -23.41
C ALA A 127 5.08 14.44 -22.17
N SER A 128 5.66 13.23 -22.29
CA SER A 128 5.89 12.32 -21.16
C SER A 128 6.75 12.97 -20.07
N VAL A 129 7.81 13.71 -20.46
CA VAL A 129 8.64 14.46 -19.51
C VAL A 129 7.83 15.57 -18.83
N TRP A 130 6.96 16.27 -19.57
CA TRP A 130 6.11 17.32 -19.01
C TRP A 130 5.12 16.79 -17.97
N VAL A 131 4.54 15.60 -18.21
CA VAL A 131 3.66 14.92 -17.25
C VAL A 131 4.41 14.60 -15.95
N ILE A 132 5.61 14.03 -16.04
CA ILE A 132 6.44 13.69 -14.87
C ILE A 132 6.80 14.96 -14.07
N VAL A 133 7.26 16.01 -14.75
CA VAL A 133 7.62 17.28 -14.11
C VAL A 133 6.41 17.94 -13.45
N SER A 134 5.26 17.94 -14.13
CA SER A 134 3.99 18.47 -13.60
C SER A 134 3.55 17.71 -12.36
N ASN A 135 3.73 16.40 -12.32
CA ASN A 135 3.44 15.59 -11.13
C ASN A 135 4.36 15.89 -9.96
N ILE A 136 5.67 16.04 -10.20
CA ILE A 136 6.62 16.44 -9.16
C ILE A 136 6.22 17.81 -8.60
N PHE A 137 5.88 18.75 -9.48
CA PHE A 137 5.40 20.07 -9.09
C PHE A 137 4.11 20.01 -8.28
N PHE A 138 3.14 19.19 -8.72
CA PHE A 138 1.88 18.99 -8.00
C PHE A 138 2.10 18.41 -6.60
N VAL A 139 2.92 17.37 -6.47
CA VAL A 139 3.27 16.78 -5.16
C VAL A 139 3.94 17.85 -4.27
N ALA A 140 4.92 18.58 -4.80
CA ALA A 140 5.59 19.66 -4.07
C ALA A 140 4.60 20.75 -3.63
N PHE A 141 3.69 21.16 -4.52
CA PHE A 141 2.63 22.13 -4.22
C PHE A 141 1.71 21.64 -3.10
N CYS A 142 1.29 20.37 -3.12
CA CYS A 142 0.48 19.81 -2.05
C CYS A 142 1.22 19.87 -0.70
N PHE A 143 2.50 19.49 -0.66
CA PHE A 143 3.28 19.56 0.58
C PHE A 143 3.56 21.00 1.07
N VAL A 144 3.77 21.95 0.15
CA VAL A 144 4.14 23.34 0.50
C VAL A 144 2.93 24.23 0.76
N VAL A 145 1.79 24.01 0.09
CA VAL A 145 0.62 24.90 0.14
C VAL A 145 -0.56 24.24 0.83
N VAL A 146 -0.90 23.00 0.45
CA VAL A 146 -2.05 22.30 1.03
C VAL A 146 -1.75 21.90 2.48
N ARG A 147 -0.55 21.38 2.77
CA ARG A 147 -0.19 20.97 4.15
C ARG A 147 -0.30 22.11 5.16
N PRO A 148 0.27 23.31 4.92
CA PRO A 148 0.13 24.41 5.86
C PRO A 148 -1.30 24.94 5.94
N ALA A 149 -2.05 24.94 4.84
CA ALA A 149 -3.45 25.35 4.84
C ALA A 149 -4.32 24.43 5.72
N VAL A 150 -4.12 23.11 5.62
CA VAL A 150 -4.79 22.12 6.48
C VAL A 150 -4.34 22.27 7.93
N ASN A 151 -3.05 22.45 8.19
CA ASN A 151 -2.55 22.71 9.55
C ASN A 151 -3.13 24.00 10.16
N TRP A 152 -3.31 25.03 9.35
CA TRP A 152 -3.94 26.28 9.78
C TRP A 152 -5.43 26.07 10.10
N LEU A 153 -6.14 25.29 9.28
CA LEU A 153 -7.52 24.90 9.56
C LEU A 153 -7.64 24.13 10.88
N ILE A 154 -6.73 23.19 11.14
CA ILE A 154 -6.69 22.41 12.40
C ILE A 154 -6.46 23.32 13.60
N LYS A 155 -5.49 24.26 13.52
CA LYS A 155 -5.19 25.20 14.61
C LYS A 155 -6.32 26.17 14.94
N LYS A 156 -7.21 26.43 13.97
CA LYS A 156 -8.35 27.34 14.13
C LYS A 156 -9.55 26.65 14.80
N THR A 157 -9.54 25.32 14.87
CA THR A 157 -10.56 24.54 15.58
C THR A 157 -10.21 24.48 17.07
N PRO A 158 -11.11 24.86 18.00
CA PRO A 158 -10.85 24.79 19.43
C PRO A 158 -10.57 23.35 19.89
N GLU A 159 -9.58 23.15 20.75
CA GLU A 159 -9.28 21.85 21.35
C GLU A 159 -10.52 21.29 22.07
N GLY A 160 -10.90 20.05 21.76
CA GLY A 160 -12.00 19.33 22.41
C GLY A 160 -13.39 19.43 21.77
N LYS A 161 -13.57 20.18 20.66
CA LYS A 161 -14.81 20.13 19.85
C LYS A 161 -14.64 19.20 18.65
N SER A 162 -15.71 18.48 18.28
CA SER A 162 -15.75 17.73 17.02
C SER A 162 -15.57 18.67 15.83
N PHE A 163 -14.88 18.20 14.79
CA PHE A 163 -14.76 18.95 13.55
C PHE A 163 -16.16 19.20 12.96
N SER A 164 -16.40 20.43 12.54
CA SER A 164 -17.68 20.78 11.90
C SER A 164 -17.80 20.05 10.57
N ASP A 165 -19.02 19.60 10.23
CA ASP A 165 -19.31 19.00 8.92
C ASP A 165 -18.85 19.89 7.76
N PHE A 166 -18.90 21.22 7.94
CA PHE A 166 -18.37 22.16 6.96
C PHE A 166 -16.87 21.98 6.70
N GLN A 167 -16.05 21.77 7.74
CA GLN A 167 -14.62 21.56 7.60
C GLN A 167 -14.31 20.27 6.86
N ILE A 168 -15.06 19.21 7.15
CA ILE A 168 -14.94 17.91 6.46
C ILE A 168 -15.34 18.06 4.99
N CYS A 169 -16.45 18.77 4.70
CA CYS A 169 -16.86 19.09 3.34
C CYS A 169 -15.77 19.85 2.56
N VAL A 170 -15.12 20.84 3.17
CA VAL A 170 -14.01 21.57 2.53
C VAL A 170 -12.86 20.63 2.18
N VAL A 171 -12.50 19.70 3.06
CA VAL A 171 -11.46 18.71 2.79
C VAL A 171 -11.86 17.79 1.63
N LEU A 172 -13.10 17.30 1.59
CA LEU A 172 -13.59 16.43 0.52
C LEU A 172 -13.68 17.13 -0.84
N VAL A 173 -14.07 18.41 -0.86
CA VAL A 173 -13.99 19.22 -2.07
C VAL A 173 -12.53 19.37 -2.52
N GLY A 174 -11.60 19.56 -1.58
CA GLY A 174 -10.16 19.55 -1.87
C GLY A 174 -9.67 18.26 -2.51
N VAL A 175 -10.16 17.09 -2.05
CA VAL A 175 -9.87 15.79 -2.67
C VAL A 175 -10.32 15.76 -4.13
N MET A 176 -11.53 16.24 -4.41
CA MET A 176 -12.05 16.31 -5.78
C MET A 176 -11.25 17.25 -6.68
N ILE A 177 -10.85 18.41 -6.16
CA ILE A 177 -9.99 19.34 -6.88
C ILE A 177 -8.63 18.71 -7.18
N SER A 178 -8.01 18.04 -6.20
CA SER A 178 -6.74 17.35 -6.40
C SER A 178 -6.84 16.24 -7.45
N ALA A 179 -7.92 15.47 -7.43
CA ALA A 179 -8.18 14.42 -8.39
C ALA A 179 -8.35 15.00 -9.80
N PHE A 180 -9.13 16.08 -9.93
CA PHE A 180 -9.32 16.76 -11.21
C PHE A 180 -8.00 17.30 -11.78
N ILE A 181 -7.16 17.93 -10.94
CA ILE A 181 -5.85 18.44 -11.38
C ILE A 181 -4.97 17.32 -11.94
N THR A 182 -4.85 16.19 -11.25
CA THR A 182 -4.00 15.08 -11.72
C THR A 182 -4.56 14.34 -12.94
N ASP A 183 -5.88 14.35 -13.11
CA ASP A 183 -6.54 13.84 -14.31
C ASP A 183 -6.21 14.72 -15.53
N VAL A 184 -6.26 16.04 -15.36
CA VAL A 184 -5.87 17.02 -16.41
C VAL A 184 -4.36 16.95 -16.73
N ILE A 185 -3.52 16.64 -15.74
CA ILE A 185 -2.07 16.41 -15.95
C ILE A 185 -1.81 15.14 -16.77
N GLY A 186 -2.76 14.21 -16.87
CA GLY A 186 -2.62 13.00 -17.67
C GLY A 186 -2.03 11.80 -16.92
N THR A 187 -2.10 11.77 -15.58
CA THR A 187 -1.78 10.54 -14.83
C THR A 187 -3.00 9.72 -14.51
N HIS A 188 -3.80 10.16 -13.53
CA HIS A 188 -5.11 9.60 -13.24
C HIS A 188 -5.69 10.38 -12.08
N ALA A 189 -7.01 10.60 -12.06
CA ALA A 189 -7.69 11.22 -10.92
C ALA A 189 -7.38 10.60 -9.55
N ILE A 190 -7.07 9.29 -9.52
CA ILE A 190 -6.83 8.54 -8.29
C ILE A 190 -5.51 8.95 -7.61
N PHE A 191 -4.48 9.31 -8.40
CA PHE A 191 -3.18 9.71 -7.87
C PHE A 191 -3.27 11.01 -7.06
N GLY A 192 -4.00 12.01 -7.54
CA GLY A 192 -4.20 13.27 -6.83
C GLY A 192 -4.90 13.09 -5.49
N ALA A 193 -5.90 12.22 -5.44
CA ALA A 193 -6.62 11.89 -4.20
C ALA A 193 -5.71 11.26 -3.15
N PHE A 194 -4.85 10.31 -3.58
CA PHE A 194 -3.86 9.68 -2.72
C PHE A 194 -2.84 10.69 -2.16
N VAL A 195 -2.26 11.53 -3.02
CA VAL A 195 -1.30 12.56 -2.60
C VAL A 195 -1.94 13.57 -1.65
N TYR A 196 -3.19 13.96 -1.90
CA TYR A 196 -3.92 14.85 -1.01
C TYR A 196 -4.14 14.22 0.37
N GLY A 197 -4.47 12.94 0.44
CA GLY A 197 -4.56 12.17 1.69
C GLY A 197 -3.24 12.16 2.46
N LEU A 198 -2.12 11.86 1.79
CA LEU A 198 -0.77 11.84 2.38
C LEU A 198 -0.33 13.17 3.00
N VAL A 199 -0.85 14.27 2.46
CA VAL A 199 -0.49 15.62 2.89
C VAL A 199 -1.22 16.04 4.16
N ILE A 200 -2.42 15.50 4.40
CA ILE A 200 -3.15 15.75 5.64
C ILE A 200 -2.40 15.09 6.80
N PRO A 201 -2.06 15.83 7.86
CA PRO A 201 -1.36 15.26 9.00
C PRO A 201 -2.24 14.26 9.76
N ASN A 202 -1.61 13.18 10.23
CA ASN A 202 -2.23 12.26 11.18
C ASN A 202 -2.60 13.01 12.45
N GLY A 203 -3.88 12.94 12.83
CA GLY A 203 -4.41 13.67 13.97
C GLY A 203 -5.93 13.63 14.05
N PRO A 204 -6.53 14.43 14.94
CA PRO A 204 -7.96 14.44 15.18
C PRO A 204 -8.81 14.67 13.93
N LEU A 205 -8.31 15.50 12.99
CA LEU A 205 -9.01 15.76 11.71
C LEU A 205 -9.05 14.51 10.85
N GLY A 206 -7.90 13.83 10.69
CA GLY A 206 -7.83 12.61 9.90
C GLY A 206 -8.71 11.50 10.48
N ALA A 207 -8.68 11.31 11.80
CA ALA A 207 -9.54 10.36 12.48
C ALA A 207 -11.04 10.65 12.27
N ALA A 208 -11.46 11.92 12.38
CA ALA A 208 -12.86 12.31 12.16
C ALA A 208 -13.32 12.09 10.71
N ILE A 209 -12.42 12.26 9.73
CA ILE A 209 -12.71 11.99 8.32
C ILE A 209 -12.81 10.48 8.07
N ILE A 210 -11.86 9.70 8.61
CA ILE A 210 -11.87 8.23 8.52
C ILE A 210 -13.17 7.70 9.12
N GLU A 211 -13.52 8.09 10.33
CA GLU A 211 -14.74 7.61 11.01
C GLU A 211 -16.03 7.85 10.19
N LYS A 212 -16.12 8.97 9.46
CA LYS A 212 -17.30 9.28 8.63
C LYS A 212 -17.33 8.57 7.28
N LEU A 213 -16.17 8.27 6.70
CA LEU A 213 -16.09 7.76 5.33
C LEU A 213 -15.75 6.28 5.26
N GLU A 214 -15.05 5.74 6.25
CA GLU A 214 -14.55 4.37 6.26
C GLU A 214 -15.70 3.37 6.07
N ASP A 215 -16.83 3.56 6.74
CA ASP A 215 -18.00 2.68 6.62
C ASP A 215 -18.56 2.66 5.20
N VAL A 216 -18.71 3.84 4.57
CA VAL A 216 -19.24 3.95 3.21
C VAL A 216 -18.23 3.37 2.21
N VAL A 217 -16.96 3.68 2.41
CA VAL A 217 -15.92 3.30 1.47
C VAL A 217 -15.59 1.81 1.56
N SER A 218 -15.33 1.30 2.78
CA SER A 218 -15.04 -0.12 3.01
C SER A 218 -16.27 -1.01 2.86
N GLY A 219 -17.46 -0.52 3.23
CA GLY A 219 -18.71 -1.28 3.18
C GLY A 219 -19.37 -1.34 1.81
N ILE A 220 -19.23 -0.30 0.98
CA ILE A 220 -19.93 -0.20 -0.31
C ILE A 220 -18.95 -0.08 -1.48
N LEU A 221 -18.04 0.90 -1.43
CA LEU A 221 -17.22 1.26 -2.60
C LEU A 221 -16.15 0.22 -2.91
N LEU A 222 -15.51 -0.35 -1.88
CA LEU A 222 -14.48 -1.36 -2.03
C LEU A 222 -15.04 -2.68 -2.60
N PRO A 223 -16.13 -3.27 -2.05
CA PRO A 223 -16.77 -4.43 -2.67
C PRO A 223 -17.22 -4.18 -4.11
N LEU A 224 -17.77 -3.00 -4.40
CA LEU A 224 -18.19 -2.63 -5.74
C LEU A 224 -17.01 -2.59 -6.72
N PHE A 225 -15.87 -2.03 -6.33
CA PHE A 225 -14.67 -2.01 -7.16
C PHE A 225 -14.17 -3.42 -7.49
N TYR A 226 -14.10 -4.29 -6.47
CA TYR A 226 -13.70 -5.68 -6.68
C TYR A 226 -14.72 -6.44 -7.54
N ALA A 227 -16.02 -6.17 -7.39
CA ALA A 227 -17.06 -6.75 -8.23
C ALA A 227 -16.91 -6.30 -9.70
N ILE A 228 -16.68 -5.02 -9.97
CA ILE A 228 -16.46 -4.51 -11.33
C ILE A 228 -15.19 -5.12 -11.94
N SER A 229 -14.09 -5.17 -11.18
CA SER A 229 -12.85 -5.78 -11.65
C SER A 229 -13.01 -7.28 -11.91
N GLY A 230 -13.80 -7.97 -11.07
CA GLY A 230 -14.15 -9.38 -11.26
C GLY A 230 -15.04 -9.61 -12.49
N LEU A 231 -16.05 -8.78 -12.72
CA LEU A 231 -16.89 -8.83 -13.92
C LEU A 231 -16.10 -8.57 -15.21
N LYS A 232 -15.07 -7.72 -15.12
CA LYS A 232 -14.10 -7.46 -16.18
C LYS A 232 -13.18 -8.64 -16.45
N THR A 233 -13.05 -9.59 -15.51
CA THR A 233 -12.17 -10.75 -15.60
C THR A 233 -12.88 -11.89 -16.30
N ASN A 234 -12.38 -12.30 -17.46
CA ASN A 234 -12.97 -13.39 -18.23
C ASN A 234 -12.11 -14.64 -18.09
N ILE A 235 -12.48 -15.50 -17.14
CA ILE A 235 -11.77 -16.75 -16.87
C ILE A 235 -11.86 -17.72 -18.07
N ASN A 236 -12.88 -17.59 -18.92
CA ASN A 236 -13.00 -18.36 -20.15
C ASN A 236 -11.96 -17.94 -21.21
N LEU A 237 -11.18 -16.88 -21.01
CA LEU A 237 -10.01 -16.62 -21.85
C LEU A 237 -8.82 -17.48 -21.45
N ILE A 238 -8.81 -18.01 -20.23
CA ILE A 238 -7.76 -18.88 -19.70
C ILE A 238 -8.05 -20.33 -20.13
N HIS A 239 -7.92 -20.58 -21.43
CA HIS A 239 -8.12 -21.91 -22.01
C HIS A 239 -6.83 -22.46 -22.59
N GLY A 240 -6.54 -23.72 -22.27
CA GLY A 240 -5.34 -24.43 -22.72
C GLY A 240 -4.35 -24.71 -21.60
N THR A 241 -3.55 -25.75 -21.82
CA THR A 241 -2.47 -26.15 -20.90
C THR A 241 -1.39 -25.08 -20.78
N GLY A 242 -1.19 -24.25 -21.82
CA GLY A 242 -0.23 -23.13 -21.84
C GLY A 242 -0.56 -22.03 -20.82
N SER A 243 -1.77 -21.47 -20.86
CA SER A 243 -2.17 -20.35 -19.99
C SER A 243 -2.23 -20.75 -18.51
N TRP A 244 -2.67 -21.97 -18.20
CA TRP A 244 -2.63 -22.50 -16.83
C TRP A 244 -1.19 -22.80 -16.36
N SER A 245 -0.35 -23.40 -17.21
CA SER A 245 1.07 -23.60 -16.91
C SER A 245 1.76 -22.28 -16.59
N PHE A 246 1.36 -21.21 -17.26
CA PHE A 246 1.88 -19.88 -16.99
C PHE A 246 1.48 -19.36 -15.61
N VAL A 247 0.21 -19.47 -15.19
CA VAL A 247 -0.21 -19.11 -13.82
C VAL A 247 0.63 -19.88 -12.78
N PHE A 248 0.82 -21.18 -12.97
CA PHE A 248 1.61 -22.02 -12.08
C PHE A 248 3.11 -21.70 -12.09
N THR A 249 3.62 -21.03 -13.13
CA THR A 249 5.02 -20.60 -13.22
C THR A 249 5.23 -19.21 -12.63
N VAL A 250 4.35 -18.25 -12.94
CA VAL A 250 4.45 -16.86 -12.50
C VAL A 250 4.35 -16.73 -10.98
N ILE A 251 3.40 -17.42 -10.36
CA ILE A 251 3.17 -17.34 -8.92
C ILE A 251 4.44 -17.68 -8.11
N PRO A 252 5.03 -18.89 -8.26
CA PRO A 252 6.22 -19.24 -7.50
C PRO A 252 7.42 -18.37 -7.87
N LEU A 253 7.58 -17.98 -9.14
CA LEU A 253 8.70 -17.15 -9.56
C LEU A 253 8.62 -15.73 -8.96
N ALA A 254 7.43 -15.13 -8.96
CA ALA A 254 7.18 -13.81 -8.36
C ALA A 254 7.35 -13.86 -6.83
N CYS A 255 6.75 -14.87 -6.18
CA CYS A 255 6.91 -15.09 -4.75
C CYS A 255 8.38 -15.28 -4.37
N PHE A 256 9.11 -16.11 -5.12
CA PHE A 256 10.52 -16.36 -4.91
C PHE A 256 11.36 -15.09 -5.10
N GLY A 257 11.12 -14.34 -6.18
CA GLY A 257 11.81 -13.07 -6.44
C GLY A 257 11.67 -12.08 -5.28
N LYS A 258 10.45 -11.92 -4.75
CA LYS A 258 10.20 -11.06 -3.57
C LYS A 258 10.87 -11.59 -2.31
N VAL A 259 10.68 -12.86 -1.99
CA VAL A 259 11.25 -13.46 -0.78
C VAL A 259 12.77 -13.39 -0.83
N PHE A 260 13.37 -13.67 -1.98
CA PHE A 260 14.82 -13.63 -2.16
C PHE A 260 15.37 -12.20 -2.02
N GLY A 261 14.79 -11.23 -2.72
CA GLY A 261 15.23 -9.83 -2.64
C GLY A 261 15.14 -9.24 -1.24
N THR A 262 14.05 -9.54 -0.53
CA THR A 262 13.85 -9.10 0.86
C THR A 262 14.76 -9.84 1.84
N LEU A 263 14.99 -11.15 1.64
CA LEU A 263 15.85 -11.96 2.51
C LEU A 263 17.31 -11.53 2.45
N ILE A 264 17.85 -11.26 1.24
CA ILE A 264 19.23 -10.78 1.09
C ILE A 264 19.46 -9.54 1.94
N ILE A 265 18.61 -8.52 1.76
CA ILE A 265 18.75 -7.27 2.52
C ILE A 265 18.50 -7.51 4.01
N SER A 266 17.52 -8.35 4.37
CA SER A 266 17.24 -8.67 5.78
C SER A 266 18.45 -9.25 6.50
N VAL A 267 19.19 -10.16 5.85
CA VAL A 267 20.41 -10.77 6.38
C VAL A 267 21.55 -9.75 6.47
N LEU A 268 21.68 -8.85 5.49
CA LEU A 268 22.69 -7.76 5.53
C LEU A 268 22.49 -6.79 6.71
N TYR A 269 21.26 -6.68 7.23
CA TYR A 269 20.91 -5.89 8.40
C TYR A 269 20.68 -6.75 9.67
N ASP A 270 21.37 -7.89 9.76
CA ASP A 270 21.40 -8.80 10.92
C ASP A 270 20.01 -9.28 11.40
N THR A 271 19.04 -9.35 10.49
CA THR A 271 17.72 -9.90 10.81
C THR A 271 17.79 -11.42 10.76
N PRO A 272 17.20 -12.15 11.73
CA PRO A 272 17.12 -13.60 11.68
C PRO A 272 16.53 -14.08 10.34
N ILE A 273 17.14 -15.10 9.73
CA ILE A 273 16.73 -15.64 8.42
C ILE A 273 15.24 -15.98 8.39
N ARG A 274 14.72 -16.55 9.48
CA ARG A 274 13.29 -16.87 9.63
C ARG A 274 12.40 -15.63 9.53
N ASP A 275 12.82 -14.53 10.15
CA ASP A 275 12.11 -13.26 10.14
C ASP A 275 12.20 -12.60 8.77
N GLY A 276 13.34 -12.74 8.07
CA GLY A 276 13.50 -12.33 6.67
C GLY A 276 12.61 -13.09 5.69
N ILE A 277 12.47 -14.41 5.85
CA ILE A 277 11.56 -15.24 5.02
C ILE A 277 10.11 -14.81 5.23
N VAL A 278 9.70 -14.62 6.50
CA VAL A 278 8.35 -14.16 6.83
C VAL A 278 8.12 -12.76 6.27
N LEU A 279 9.06 -11.85 6.42
CA LEU A 279 8.97 -10.51 5.83
C LEU A 279 8.77 -10.58 4.32
N GLY A 280 9.55 -11.39 3.61
CA GLY A 280 9.40 -11.58 2.17
C GLY A 280 8.05 -12.18 1.76
N LEU A 281 7.54 -13.13 2.53
CA LEU A 281 6.21 -13.69 2.33
C LEU A 281 5.12 -12.63 2.53
N LEU A 282 5.22 -11.83 3.60
CA LEU A 282 4.33 -10.70 3.87
C LEU A 282 4.37 -9.65 2.75
N MET A 283 5.51 -9.46 2.09
CA MET A 283 5.61 -8.53 0.95
C MET A 283 4.89 -9.02 -0.31
N ASN A 284 4.39 -10.27 -0.35
CA ASN A 284 3.54 -10.75 -1.44
C ASN A 284 2.05 -10.40 -1.27
N THR A 285 1.68 -9.69 -0.21
CA THR A 285 0.32 -9.20 -0.03
C THR A 285 -0.04 -8.19 -1.11
N LYS A 286 -0.90 -8.61 -2.04
CA LYS A 286 -1.45 -7.72 -3.07
C LYS A 286 -2.77 -7.12 -2.61
N GLY A 287 -3.26 -6.13 -3.33
CA GLY A 287 -4.44 -5.38 -2.91
C GLY A 287 -4.98 -4.46 -4.01
N LEU A 288 -5.63 -3.38 -3.59
CA LEU A 288 -6.37 -2.54 -4.51
C LEU A 288 -5.47 -1.80 -5.52
N ILE A 289 -4.29 -1.32 -5.10
CA ILE A 289 -3.37 -0.59 -6.00
C ILE A 289 -2.96 -1.46 -7.18
N GLU A 290 -2.69 -2.74 -6.95
CA GLU A 290 -2.38 -3.68 -8.02
C GLU A 290 -3.54 -3.85 -9.02
N MET A 291 -4.77 -4.00 -8.52
CA MET A 291 -5.96 -4.08 -9.37
C MET A 291 -6.18 -2.81 -10.17
N ILE A 292 -5.83 -1.64 -9.62
CA ILE A 292 -5.84 -0.37 -10.37
C ILE A 292 -4.82 -0.43 -11.51
N VAL A 293 -3.57 -0.82 -11.24
CA VAL A 293 -2.52 -0.93 -12.26
C VAL A 293 -2.95 -1.87 -13.38
N LEU A 294 -3.54 -3.03 -13.04
CA LEU A 294 -4.08 -3.98 -14.01
C LEU A 294 -5.22 -3.40 -14.85
N ASN A 295 -6.19 -2.72 -14.21
CA ASN A 295 -7.30 -2.10 -14.93
C ASN A 295 -6.81 -0.99 -15.87
N ILE A 296 -5.89 -0.14 -15.43
CA ILE A 296 -5.32 0.93 -16.27
C ILE A 296 -4.52 0.34 -17.44
N GLY A 297 -3.67 -0.67 -17.18
CA GLY A 297 -2.89 -1.32 -18.22
C GLY A 297 -3.78 -1.96 -19.30
N ARG A 298 -4.92 -2.52 -18.89
CA ARG A 298 -5.93 -3.04 -19.82
C ARG A 298 -6.67 -1.94 -20.57
N GLU A 299 -7.08 -0.87 -19.88
CA GLU A 299 -7.79 0.27 -20.51
C GLU A 299 -6.91 0.99 -21.54
N GLN A 300 -5.60 1.08 -21.29
CA GLN A 300 -4.59 1.59 -22.22
C GLN A 300 -4.23 0.60 -23.34
N LYS A 301 -4.88 -0.58 -23.40
CA LYS A 301 -4.60 -1.67 -24.34
C LYS A 301 -3.13 -2.15 -24.33
N VAL A 302 -2.44 -1.93 -23.21
CA VAL A 302 -1.08 -2.44 -23.00
C VAL A 302 -1.14 -3.90 -22.57
N LEU A 303 -2.12 -4.27 -21.73
CA LEU A 303 -2.37 -5.65 -21.30
C LEU A 303 -3.59 -6.20 -22.03
N GLY A 304 -3.45 -7.29 -22.79
CA GLY A 304 -4.59 -8.01 -23.33
C GLY A 304 -5.49 -8.62 -22.26
N ASP A 305 -6.72 -8.94 -22.67
CA ASP A 305 -7.76 -9.47 -21.77
C ASP A 305 -7.37 -10.81 -21.12
N GLU A 306 -6.59 -11.64 -21.83
CA GLU A 306 -6.08 -12.92 -21.31
C GLU A 306 -5.06 -12.69 -20.19
N ILE A 307 -4.02 -11.89 -20.44
CA ILE A 307 -2.97 -11.58 -19.46
C ILE A 307 -3.54 -10.84 -18.25
N PHE A 308 -4.46 -9.90 -18.48
CA PHE A 308 -5.20 -9.27 -17.39
C PHE A 308 -5.88 -10.32 -16.50
N SER A 309 -6.60 -11.28 -17.09
CA SER A 309 -7.34 -12.30 -16.34
C SER A 309 -6.41 -13.26 -15.58
N ILE A 310 -5.32 -13.69 -16.22
CA ILE A 310 -4.26 -14.50 -15.62
C ILE A 310 -3.66 -13.80 -14.41
N MET A 311 -3.31 -12.51 -14.55
CA MET A 311 -2.68 -11.76 -13.47
C MET A 311 -3.65 -11.55 -12.30
N VAL A 312 -4.93 -11.23 -12.55
CA VAL A 312 -5.95 -11.15 -11.49
C VAL A 312 -6.03 -12.46 -10.70
N VAL A 313 -6.09 -13.61 -11.38
CA VAL A 313 -6.14 -14.92 -10.71
C VAL A 313 -4.85 -15.19 -9.93
N ALA A 314 -3.69 -14.94 -10.54
CA ALA A 314 -2.40 -15.16 -9.89
C ALA A 314 -2.26 -14.34 -8.61
N THR A 315 -2.73 -13.10 -8.60
CA THR A 315 -2.55 -12.19 -7.46
C THR A 315 -3.52 -12.45 -6.33
N LEU A 316 -4.73 -12.93 -6.64
CA LEU A 316 -5.65 -13.51 -5.68
C LEU A 316 -5.04 -14.73 -4.99
N ILE A 317 -4.46 -15.66 -5.76
CA ILE A 317 -3.81 -16.87 -5.20
C ILE A 317 -2.60 -16.49 -4.34
N MET A 318 -1.72 -15.61 -4.84
CA MET A 318 -0.58 -15.11 -4.07
C MET A 318 -1.03 -14.54 -2.73
N THR A 319 -2.01 -13.64 -2.72
CA THR A 319 -2.46 -12.99 -1.48
C THR A 319 -3.16 -13.97 -0.53
N ALA A 320 -3.99 -14.87 -1.06
CA ALA A 320 -4.69 -15.86 -0.26
C ALA A 320 -3.73 -16.85 0.43
N THR A 321 -2.59 -17.14 -0.18
CA THR A 321 -1.57 -18.06 0.37
C THR A 321 -0.67 -17.40 1.43
N VAL A 322 -0.49 -16.08 1.42
CA VAL A 322 0.37 -15.39 2.41
C VAL A 322 -0.10 -15.62 3.85
N SER A 323 -1.39 -15.40 4.13
CA SER A 323 -1.96 -15.51 5.48
C SER A 323 -1.77 -16.89 6.15
N PRO A 324 -2.18 -18.02 5.53
CA PRO A 324 -2.03 -19.34 6.14
C PRO A 324 -0.56 -19.72 6.32
N ILE A 325 0.31 -19.40 5.36
CA ILE A 325 1.74 -19.72 5.46
C ILE A 325 2.39 -18.88 6.57
N ALA A 326 2.06 -17.58 6.66
CA ALA A 326 2.57 -16.71 7.72
C ALA A 326 2.11 -17.19 9.11
N ALA A 327 0.86 -17.63 9.25
CA ALA A 327 0.33 -18.19 10.49
C ALA A 327 1.00 -19.52 10.89
N LEU A 328 1.34 -20.37 9.92
CA LEU A 328 2.05 -21.63 10.16
C LEU A 328 3.45 -21.36 10.70
N ILE A 329 4.16 -20.40 10.11
CA ILE A 329 5.51 -20.03 10.51
C ILE A 329 5.46 -19.32 11.87
N TYR A 330 4.66 -18.26 12.01
CA TYR A 330 4.46 -17.53 13.25
C TYR A 330 3.30 -18.12 14.06
N LYS A 331 3.57 -19.21 14.77
CA LYS A 331 2.70 -19.60 15.89
C LYS A 331 2.56 -18.39 16.83
N PRO A 332 1.35 -17.97 17.22
CA PRO A 332 1.14 -16.83 18.10
C PRO A 332 1.86 -17.10 19.42
N ARG A 333 3.07 -16.55 19.54
CA ARG A 333 3.85 -16.64 20.76
C ARG A 333 3.08 -15.78 21.74
N LYS A 334 2.31 -16.40 22.64
CA LYS A 334 1.93 -15.80 23.91
C LYS A 334 3.23 -15.48 24.65
N ARG A 335 3.95 -14.44 24.24
CA ARG A 335 4.89 -13.74 25.13
C ARG A 335 4.00 -12.97 26.09
N LEU A 336 3.43 -13.72 27.04
CA LEU A 336 3.30 -13.23 28.39
C LEU A 336 4.72 -12.79 28.74
N ILE A 337 5.02 -11.50 28.58
CA ILE A 337 6.09 -10.89 29.35
C ILE A 337 5.72 -11.29 30.77
N PRO A 338 6.50 -12.13 31.47
CA PRO A 338 6.26 -12.32 32.88
C PRO A 338 6.39 -10.92 33.43
N TYR A 339 5.27 -10.32 33.84
CA TYR A 339 5.29 -9.17 34.69
C TYR A 339 6.03 -9.68 35.91
N ARG A 340 7.34 -9.44 35.94
CA ARG A 340 8.19 -9.75 37.07
C ARG A 340 7.60 -8.89 38.16
N LYS A 341 6.69 -9.47 38.94
CA LYS A 341 6.18 -8.89 40.17
C LYS A 341 7.44 -8.52 40.93
N ARG A 342 7.83 -7.24 40.87
CA ARG A 342 8.69 -6.64 41.89
C ARG A 342 7.80 -6.63 43.12
N THR A 343 7.71 -7.77 43.78
CA THR A 343 7.12 -7.87 45.08
C THR A 343 7.96 -6.97 45.98
N ILE A 344 7.32 -6.03 46.65
CA ILE A 344 7.93 -5.07 47.57
C ILE A 344 8.67 -5.77 48.74
N GLN A 345 8.49 -7.09 48.89
CA GLN A 345 9.16 -7.92 49.89
C GLN A 345 10.69 -8.02 49.79
N ASN A 346 11.33 -7.53 48.72
CA ASN A 346 12.79 -7.45 48.63
C ASN A 346 13.36 -6.02 48.72
N THR A 347 12.57 -5.07 49.22
CA THR A 347 13.12 -3.79 49.64
C THR A 347 13.81 -4.03 50.99
N ARG A 348 15.12 -3.79 51.05
CA ARG A 348 15.90 -3.76 52.30
C ARG A 348 15.12 -2.98 53.37
N MET A 349 15.19 -3.48 54.59
CA MET A 349 14.47 -3.06 55.79
C MET A 349 14.72 -1.62 56.28
N ASP A 350 15.29 -0.73 55.43
CA ASP A 350 15.75 0.61 55.80
C ASP A 350 15.34 1.73 54.82
N ALA A 351 14.41 1.51 53.89
CA ALA A 351 13.93 2.57 53.00
C ALA A 351 12.64 3.21 53.55
N GLU A 352 12.79 4.39 54.17
CA GLU A 352 11.72 5.21 54.75
C GLU A 352 10.49 5.40 53.84
N LEU A 353 9.33 5.00 54.35
CA LEU A 353 8.01 5.21 53.77
C LEU A 353 7.54 6.68 53.95
N ARG A 354 7.76 7.53 52.93
CA ARG A 354 6.99 8.79 52.80
C ARG A 354 5.66 8.54 52.10
N LYS A 355 4.64 8.39 52.96
CA LYS A 355 3.17 8.40 52.79
C LYS A 355 2.61 8.69 51.38
N GLN A 356 1.93 7.69 50.84
CA GLN A 356 0.77 7.86 49.96
C GLN A 356 -0.43 8.36 50.78
N HIS A 357 -1.07 9.44 50.33
CA HIS A 357 -2.48 9.71 50.54
C HIS A 357 -3.09 9.84 49.14
N THR A 358 -3.76 8.80 48.63
CA THR A 358 -5.21 8.58 48.77
C THR A 358 -5.99 9.69 48.08
N GLN A 359 -6.55 9.41 46.90
CA GLN A 359 -7.99 9.31 46.73
C GLN A 359 -8.36 8.80 45.33
N THR A 360 -8.76 7.52 45.30
CA THR A 360 -9.68 6.96 44.31
C THR A 360 -10.97 6.63 45.07
N LYS A 361 -12.08 7.27 44.69
CA LYS A 361 -13.48 6.91 44.97
C LYS A 361 -14.26 7.45 43.77
N ALA A 362 -15.24 6.79 43.17
CA ALA A 362 -15.83 5.47 43.36
C ALA A 362 -16.59 5.11 42.07
N LEU A 363 -16.82 3.81 41.87
CA LEU A 363 -17.70 3.23 40.87
C LEU A 363 -19.17 3.63 41.09
N GLN A 364 -19.87 3.96 40.01
CA GLN A 364 -21.15 3.37 39.61
C GLN A 364 -21.23 3.34 38.08
#